data_AF-A0A5C7PN41-F1
#
_entry.id   AF-A0A5C7PN41-F1
#
_cell.length_a   1.000
_cell.length_b   1.000
_cell.length_c   1.000
_cell.angle_alpha   90.00
_cell.angle_beta   90.00
_cell.angle_gamma   90.00
#
_symmetry.space_group_name_H-M   'P 1'
#
loop_
_entity.id
_entity.type
_entity.pdbx_description
1 polymer ?
#
loop_
_entity_poly.entity_id
_entity_poly.type
_entity_poly.pdbx_seq_one_letter_code
_entity_poly.pdbx_strand_id
1 'polypeptide(L)'
;MKIEVLALGLALLIAAPAQAADGAALAADHGCLNCHGVRHHPHEAPLLKDLAARLGRRSDVDAAARHGLEELREKDSVHAHRMASDESALAILRWMAQGAKMR
;
A
#
# COMPACT_ATOMS: atom_id res chain seq x y z
N MET A 1 -9.39 33.52 -46.60
CA MET A 1 -8.43 32.47 -46.15
C MET A 1 -8.08 32.76 -44.70
N LYS A 2 -8.54 31.91 -43.78
CA LYS A 2 -8.28 32.03 -42.34
C LYS A 2 -6.98 31.28 -42.02
N ILE A 3 -6.05 31.97 -41.39
CA ILE A 3 -4.88 31.37 -40.76
C ILE A 3 -5.25 31.23 -39.29
N GLU A 4 -5.66 30.03 -38.89
CA GLU A 4 -5.94 29.70 -37.49
C GLU A 4 -4.67 29.05 -36.92
N VAL A 5 -3.86 29.84 -36.22
CA VAL A 5 -2.87 29.32 -35.28
C VAL A 5 -3.22 29.92 -33.93
N LEU A 6 -3.81 29.13 -33.04
CA LEU A 6 -3.61 29.33 -31.62
C LEU A 6 -3.80 28.03 -30.84
N ALA A 7 -2.74 27.70 -30.13
CA ALA A 7 -2.60 26.55 -29.25
C ALA A 7 -3.59 26.60 -28.08
N LEU A 8 -4.30 25.50 -27.88
CA LEU A 8 -4.76 25.04 -26.57
C LEU A 8 -4.37 23.55 -26.55
N GLY A 9 -3.40 23.11 -25.77
CA GLY A 9 -3.36 23.28 -24.33
C GLY A 9 -3.35 21.87 -23.75
N LEU A 10 -2.15 21.32 -23.66
CA LEU A 10 -1.72 20.17 -22.88
C LEU A 10 -2.78 19.64 -21.89
N ALA A 11 -3.54 18.61 -22.29
CA ALA A 11 -4.30 17.79 -21.35
C ALA A 11 -3.32 16.87 -20.62
N LEU A 12 -2.56 17.45 -19.68
CA LEU A 12 -1.83 16.71 -18.67
C LEU A 12 -2.89 16.04 -17.80
N LEU A 13 -3.25 14.81 -18.12
CA LEU A 13 -3.98 13.91 -17.22
C LEU A 13 -3.05 13.55 -16.04
N ILE A 14 -2.68 14.53 -15.21
CA ILE A 14 -2.21 14.27 -13.85
C ILE A 14 -3.46 14.16 -12.98
N ALA A 15 -4.22 13.08 -13.19
CA ALA A 15 -5.32 12.74 -12.32
C ALA A 15 -4.80 11.83 -11.19
N ALA A 16 -4.23 12.49 -10.18
CA ALA A 16 -4.14 12.15 -8.76
C ALA A 16 -3.45 10.83 -8.30
N PRO A 17 -2.77 10.84 -7.14
CA PRO A 17 -2.44 9.62 -6.42
C PRO A 17 -3.75 9.07 -5.83
N ALA A 18 -4.53 8.34 -6.63
CA ALA A 18 -5.83 7.79 -6.22
C ALA A 18 -5.71 6.56 -5.30
N GLN A 19 -4.54 6.26 -4.71
CA GLN A 19 -4.34 5.06 -3.88
C GLN A 19 -4.20 5.33 -2.38
N ALA A 20 -4.40 6.58 -1.92
CA ALA A 20 -4.64 6.83 -0.49
C ALA A 20 -6.13 6.63 -0.13
N ALA A 21 -6.89 5.89 -0.95
CA ALA A 21 -8.09 5.22 -0.48
C ALA A 21 -7.74 4.45 0.80
N ASP A 22 -8.55 4.61 1.83
CA ASP A 22 -8.29 4.17 3.21
C ASP A 22 -7.55 2.82 3.24
N GLY A 23 -6.23 2.87 3.44
CA GLY A 23 -5.40 1.66 3.37
C GLY A 23 -5.75 0.66 4.47
N ALA A 24 -6.44 1.10 5.54
CA ALA A 24 -7.04 0.20 6.51
C ALA A 24 -8.22 -0.57 5.92
N ALA A 25 -9.10 0.10 5.16
CA ALA A 25 -10.18 -0.54 4.45
C ALA A 25 -9.64 -1.50 3.38
N LEU A 26 -8.63 -1.09 2.61
CA LEU A 26 -7.99 -1.98 1.63
C LEU A 26 -7.33 -3.20 2.30
N ALA A 27 -6.63 -3.02 3.42
CA ALA A 27 -6.07 -4.13 4.19
C ALA A 27 -7.15 -5.06 4.77
N ALA A 28 -8.31 -4.52 5.15
CA ALA A 28 -9.46 -5.31 5.60
C ALA A 28 -10.07 -6.11 4.44
N ASP A 29 -10.33 -5.47 3.31
CA ASP A 29 -10.94 -6.06 2.11
C ASP A 29 -10.06 -7.17 1.50
N HIS A 30 -8.75 -7.01 1.59
CA HIS A 30 -7.78 -8.03 1.19
C HIS A 30 -7.48 -9.06 2.29
N GLY A 31 -8.18 -9.02 3.43
CA GLY A 31 -8.10 -10.01 4.49
C GLY A 31 -6.82 -9.99 5.31
N CYS A 32 -5.98 -8.94 5.21
CA CYS A 32 -4.73 -8.82 5.97
C CYS A 32 -4.99 -8.83 7.48
N LEU A 33 -6.11 -8.24 7.91
CA LEU A 33 -6.49 -8.14 9.32
C LEU A 33 -6.91 -9.48 9.96
N ASN A 34 -7.19 -10.51 9.16
CA ASN A 34 -7.53 -11.85 9.67
C ASN A 34 -6.37 -12.47 10.46
N CYS A 35 -5.13 -12.11 10.11
CA CYS A 35 -3.92 -12.57 10.79
C CYS A 35 -3.19 -11.41 11.48
N HIS A 36 -3.13 -10.23 10.86
CA HIS A 36 -2.38 -9.07 11.34
C HIS A 36 -3.22 -8.07 12.16
N GLY A 37 -4.42 -8.42 12.61
CA GLY A 37 -5.32 -7.51 13.31
C GLY A 37 -4.77 -6.92 14.62
N VAL A 38 -5.58 -6.06 15.27
CA VAL A 38 -5.20 -5.31 16.49
C VAL A 38 -5.01 -6.17 17.75
N ARG A 39 -5.53 -7.40 17.75
CA ARG A 39 -5.36 -8.37 18.84
C ARG A 39 -4.46 -9.50 18.35
N HIS A 40 -3.58 -10.00 19.23
CA HIS A 40 -2.80 -11.20 18.94
C HIS A 40 -3.77 -12.36 18.62
N HIS A 41 -3.84 -12.75 17.35
CA HIS A 41 -4.51 -13.97 16.90
C HIS A 41 -3.61 -15.18 17.21
N PRO A 42 -4.16 -16.41 17.25
CA PRO A 42 -3.50 -17.60 17.83
C PRO A 42 -2.33 -18.17 17.00
N HIS A 43 -1.80 -17.42 16.03
CA HIS A 43 -0.80 -17.89 15.06
C HIS A 43 0.45 -16.99 14.96
N GLU A 44 0.71 -16.15 15.97
CA GLU A 44 1.97 -15.37 16.12
C GLU A 44 2.32 -14.41 14.96
N ALA A 45 1.37 -14.06 14.09
CA ALA A 45 1.60 -13.06 13.06
C ALA A 45 1.87 -11.68 13.70
N PRO A 46 2.84 -10.89 13.18
CA PRO A 46 3.08 -9.53 13.67
C PRO A 46 1.82 -8.69 13.58
N LEU A 47 1.55 -7.84 14.57
CA LEU A 47 0.42 -6.92 14.49
C LEU A 47 0.67 -5.94 13.34
N LEU A 48 -0.38 -5.54 12.63
CA LEU A 48 -0.25 -4.61 11.51
C LEU A 48 0.41 -3.31 11.96
N LYS A 49 0.11 -2.85 13.18
CA LYS A 49 0.72 -1.64 13.77
C LYS A 49 2.24 -1.76 13.95
N ASP A 50 2.74 -2.96 14.24
CA ASP A 50 4.17 -3.21 14.43
C ASP A 50 4.88 -3.26 13.06
N LEU A 51 4.20 -3.79 12.04
CA LEU A 51 4.66 -3.72 10.64
C LEU A 51 4.72 -2.27 10.16
N ALA A 52 3.68 -1.47 10.40
CA ALA A 52 3.65 -0.05 10.06
C ALA A 52 4.76 0.74 10.76
N ALA A 53 4.95 0.52 12.07
CA ALA A 53 6.04 1.13 12.82
C ALA A 53 7.42 0.74 12.28
N ARG A 54 7.59 -0.52 11.80
CA ARG A 54 8.84 -0.97 11.17
C ARG A 54 9.10 -0.32 9.83
N LEU A 55 8.07 -0.21 8.98
CA LEU A 55 8.18 0.44 7.67
C LEU A 55 8.44 1.93 7.80
N GLY A 56 7.76 2.61 8.73
CA GLY A 56 7.90 4.05 8.98
C GLY A 56 9.26 4.48 9.56
N ARG A 57 10.14 3.54 9.96
CA ARG A 57 11.53 3.87 10.33
C ARG A 57 12.40 4.27 9.13
N ARG A 58 11.96 3.95 7.90
CA ARG A 58 12.67 4.29 6.67
C ARG A 58 12.21 5.66 6.20
N SER A 59 13.15 6.53 5.84
CA SER A 59 12.86 7.91 5.38
C SER A 59 12.17 7.97 4.02
N ASP A 60 12.31 6.92 3.20
CA ASP A 60 11.70 6.80 1.88
C ASP A 60 10.54 5.78 1.93
N VAL A 61 9.32 6.30 1.79
CA VAL A 61 8.06 5.53 1.80
C VAL A 61 8.00 4.51 0.68
N ASP A 62 8.45 4.87 -0.52
CA ASP A 62 8.39 4.00 -1.69
C ASP A 62 9.42 2.88 -1.60
N ALA A 63 10.62 3.19 -1.11
CA ALA A 63 11.63 2.17 -0.81
C ALA A 63 11.17 1.23 0.31
N ALA A 64 10.54 1.75 1.36
CA ALA A 64 9.97 0.94 2.43
C ALA A 64 8.89 0.00 1.91
N ALA A 65 7.98 0.49 1.06
CA ALA A 65 6.91 -0.32 0.49
C ALA A 65 7.43 -1.41 -0.44
N ARG A 66 8.40 -1.10 -1.32
CA ARG A 66 9.03 -2.11 -2.19
C ARG A 66 9.71 -3.21 -1.37
N HIS A 67 10.46 -2.84 -0.33
CA HIS A 67 11.09 -3.80 0.55
C HIS A 67 10.06 -4.68 1.30
N GLY A 68 8.97 -4.09 1.78
CA GLY A 68 7.89 -4.86 2.39
C GLY A 68 7.20 -5.82 1.42
N LEU A 69 7.13 -5.47 0.12
CA LEU A 69 6.61 -6.37 -0.92
C LEU A 69 7.56 -7.56 -1.15
N GLU A 70 8.87 -7.32 -1.14
CA GLU A 70 9.88 -8.39 -1.19
C GLU A 70 9.70 -9.36 -0.02
N GLU A 71 9.60 -8.85 1.21
CA GLU A 71 9.38 -9.70 2.40
C GLU A 71 8.02 -10.44 2.38
N LEU A 72 6.98 -9.83 1.80
CA LEU A 72 5.69 -10.49 1.61
C LEU A 72 5.82 -11.69 0.67
N ARG A 73 6.55 -11.52 -0.45
CA ARG A 73 6.83 -12.57 -1.43
C ARG A 73 7.74 -13.66 -0.90
N GLU A 74 8.70 -13.34 -0.03
CA GLU A 74 9.54 -14.35 0.65
C GLU A 74 8.71 -15.26 1.59
N LYS A 75 7.56 -14.77 2.05
CA LYS A 75 6.61 -15.53 2.88
C LYS A 75 5.49 -16.14 2.04
N ASP A 76 5.81 -16.58 0.82
CA ASP A 76 4.86 -17.20 -0.11
C ASP A 76 4.24 -18.49 0.42
N SER A 77 4.83 -19.16 1.41
CA SER A 77 4.24 -20.33 2.07
C SER A 77 2.86 -20.04 2.67
N VAL A 78 2.58 -18.79 3.04
CA VAL A 78 1.25 -18.33 3.46
C VAL A 78 0.38 -18.10 2.22
N HIS A 79 -0.63 -18.95 2.00
CA HIS A 79 -1.49 -18.87 0.82
C HIS A 79 -2.10 -17.48 0.60
N ALA A 80 -2.56 -16.82 1.66
CA ALA A 80 -3.12 -15.48 1.59
C ALA A 80 -2.14 -14.42 1.04
N HIS A 81 -0.83 -14.56 1.30
CA HIS A 81 0.17 -13.63 0.74
C HIS A 81 0.29 -13.76 -0.77
N ARG A 82 0.20 -15.00 -1.31
CA ARG A 82 0.27 -15.24 -2.77
C ARG A 82 -0.94 -14.74 -3.53
N MET A 83 -2.08 -14.60 -2.85
CA MET A 83 -3.32 -14.12 -3.45
C MET A 83 -3.39 -12.59 -3.53
N ALA A 84 -2.55 -11.88 -2.79
CA ALA A 84 -2.45 -10.42 -2.91
C ALA A 84 -1.73 -10.06 -4.22
N SER A 85 -2.34 -9.19 -5.03
CA SER A 85 -1.65 -8.59 -6.17
C SER A 85 -0.55 -7.65 -5.67
N ASP A 86 0.52 -7.52 -6.45
CA ASP A 86 1.59 -6.57 -6.13
C ASP A 86 1.08 -5.13 -6.01
N GLU A 87 0.08 -4.76 -6.82
CA GLU A 87 -0.54 -3.44 -6.80
C GLU A 87 -1.23 -3.16 -5.46
N SER A 88 -2.13 -4.04 -5.04
CA SER A 88 -2.84 -3.90 -3.75
C SER A 88 -1.88 -3.98 -2.57
N ALA A 89 -0.92 -4.91 -2.62
CA ALA A 89 0.10 -5.03 -1.58
C ALA A 89 0.93 -3.74 -1.45
N LEU A 90 1.40 -3.17 -2.55
CA LEU A 90 2.15 -1.91 -2.53
C LEU A 90 1.31 -0.75 -2.01
N ALA A 91 0.03 -0.65 -2.38
CA ALA A 91 -0.85 0.38 -1.86
C ALA A 91 -0.97 0.30 -0.32
N ILE A 92 -1.20 -0.90 0.22
CA ILE A 92 -1.29 -1.14 1.68
C ILE A 92 0.07 -0.85 2.36
N LEU A 93 1.17 -1.32 1.79
CA LEU A 93 2.52 -1.14 2.34
C LEU A 93 2.95 0.34 2.35
N ARG A 94 2.62 1.11 1.30
CA ARG A 94 2.85 2.56 1.26
C ARG A 94 2.03 3.28 2.32
N TRP A 95 0.77 2.90 2.49
CA TRP A 95 -0.10 3.47 3.52
C TRP A 95 0.47 3.22 4.92
N MET A 96 0.96 2.00 5.20
CA MET A 96 1.65 1.69 6.45
C MET A 96 2.94 2.49 6.65
N ALA A 97 3.77 2.60 5.61
CA ALA A 97 5.05 3.33 5.67
C ALA A 97 4.88 4.84 5.90
N GLN A 98 3.77 5.43 5.47
CA GLN A 98 3.44 6.84 5.72
C GLN A 98 3.05 7.14 7.17
N GLY A 99 2.92 6.11 8.02
CA GLY A 99 2.53 6.29 9.42
C GLY A 99 1.05 6.68 9.58
N ALA A 100 0.18 6.23 8.67
CA ALA A 100 -1.25 6.43 8.79
C ALA A 100 -1.75 5.89 10.14
N LYS A 101 -2.72 6.60 10.75
CA LYS A 101 -3.21 6.25 12.09
C LYS A 101 -3.88 4.88 12.09
N MET A 102 -3.15 3.89 12.58
CA MET A 102 -3.62 2.56 12.93
C MET A 102 -4.53 2.71 14.16
N ARG A 103 -5.85 2.87 13.95
CA ARG A 103 -6.83 2.99 15.05
C ARG A 103 -7.14 1.64 15.67
#